data_AF-A0A1G4JBH4-F1
#
_entry.id   AF-A0A1G4JBH4-F1
#
_cell.length_a   1.000
_cell.length_b   1.000
_cell.length_c   1.000
_cell.angle_alpha   90.00
_cell.angle_beta   90.00
_cell.angle_gamma   90.00
#
_symmetry.space_group_name_H-M   'P 1'
#
loop_
_entity.id
_entity.type
_entity.pdbx_description
1 polymer ?
#
loop_
_entity_poly.entity_id
_entity_poly.type
_entity_poly.pdbx_seq_one_letter_code
_entity_poly.pdbx_strand_id
1 'polypeptide(L)'
;MSALALKLGTLLIRQVTRPVANVLKAQAKQHDKFKEVCVGLAQRMHRVDARLRTRLSTAERELKIRPLNDARAVENGATLLSEAFVFGVTGSVVVWETLRQRTKELNRRDQVAKDISFLQSEIEELRAALLAAEPETERASKKQDPQK
;
A
#
# COMPACT_ATOMS: atom_id res chain seq x y z
N MET A 1 4.99 9.99 -5.99
CA MET A 1 5.78 8.73 -6.05
C MET A 1 6.61 8.76 -7.33
N SER A 2 7.93 8.70 -7.22
CA SER A 2 8.85 8.95 -8.35
C SER A 2 8.60 8.02 -9.53
N ALA A 3 8.58 8.57 -10.75
CA ALA A 3 8.46 7.79 -12.00
C ALA A 3 9.52 6.67 -12.12
N LEU A 4 10.64 6.81 -11.40
CA LEU A 4 11.67 5.79 -11.26
C LEU A 4 11.14 4.51 -10.56
N ALA A 5 10.32 4.66 -9.51
CA ALA A 5 9.75 3.52 -8.77
C ALA A 5 8.74 2.75 -9.63
N LEU A 6 7.94 3.45 -10.43
CA LEU A 6 7.01 2.83 -11.38
C LEU A 6 7.75 2.05 -12.48
N LYS A 7 8.86 2.62 -12.99
CA LYS A 7 9.70 1.96 -14.00
C LYS A 7 10.44 0.74 -13.46
N LEU A 8 11.00 0.83 -12.24
CA LEU A 8 11.67 -0.29 -11.59
C LEU A 8 10.69 -1.39 -11.20
N GLY A 9 9.49 -1.03 -10.73
CA GLY A 9 8.44 -2.00 -10.43
C GLY A 9 7.97 -2.76 -11.68
N THR A 10 7.74 -2.06 -12.78
CA THR A 10 7.34 -2.69 -14.06
C THR A 10 8.44 -3.57 -14.67
N LEU A 11 9.72 -3.17 -14.54
CA LEU A 11 10.87 -4.01 -14.89
C LEU A 11 10.94 -5.25 -14.01
N LEU A 12 10.86 -5.12 -12.68
CA LEU A 12 10.92 -6.26 -11.76
C LEU A 12 9.79 -7.27 -12.00
N ILE A 13 8.57 -6.80 -12.25
CA ILE A 13 7.46 -7.68 -12.64
C ILE A 13 7.85 -8.48 -13.87
N ARG A 14 8.30 -7.81 -14.94
CA ARG A 14 8.69 -8.47 -16.20
C ARG A 14 9.88 -9.43 -16.04
N GLN A 15 10.82 -9.09 -15.17
CA GLN A 15 12.02 -9.88 -14.88
C GLN A 15 11.74 -11.08 -13.99
N VAL A 16 10.71 -11.05 -13.13
CA VAL A 16 10.36 -12.19 -12.27
C VAL A 16 9.37 -13.12 -12.97
N THR A 17 8.41 -12.60 -13.75
CA THR A 17 7.39 -13.42 -14.42
C THR A 17 7.98 -14.47 -15.37
N ARG A 18 9.00 -14.11 -16.17
CA ARG A 18 9.59 -15.04 -17.17
C ARG A 18 10.44 -16.18 -16.57
N PRO A 19 11.44 -15.93 -15.70
CA PRO A 19 12.24 -17.00 -15.12
C PRO A 19 11.43 -17.85 -14.15
N VAL A 20 10.50 -17.25 -13.38
CA VAL A 20 9.66 -18.01 -12.46
C VAL A 20 8.73 -18.94 -13.24
N ALA A 21 8.07 -18.47 -14.31
CA ALA A 21 7.27 -19.36 -15.18
C ALA A 21 8.10 -20.52 -15.76
N ASN A 22 9.35 -20.26 -16.18
CA ASN A 22 10.23 -21.31 -16.73
C ASN A 22 10.71 -22.30 -15.65
N VAL A 23 11.04 -21.83 -14.45
CA VAL A 23 11.47 -22.67 -13.32
C VAL A 23 10.31 -23.52 -12.80
N LEU A 24 9.10 -22.97 -12.70
CA LEU A 24 7.94 -23.75 -12.29
C LEU A 24 7.53 -24.80 -13.33
N LYS A 25 7.65 -24.49 -14.64
CA LYS A 25 7.46 -25.48 -15.70
C LYS A 25 8.50 -26.60 -15.64
N ALA A 26 9.75 -26.28 -15.31
CA ALA A 26 10.82 -27.27 -15.12
C ALA A 26 10.60 -28.13 -13.86
N GLN A 27 10.26 -27.50 -12.73
CA GLN A 27 10.00 -28.21 -11.47
C GLN A 27 8.76 -29.10 -11.51
N ALA A 28 7.71 -28.70 -12.23
CA ALA A 28 6.52 -29.54 -12.37
C ALA A 28 6.73 -30.80 -13.23
N LYS A 29 7.84 -30.87 -13.98
CA LYS A 29 8.30 -32.10 -14.65
C LYS A 29 9.20 -32.96 -13.74
N GLN A 30 9.81 -32.38 -12.71
CA GLN A 30 10.75 -33.07 -11.82
C GLN A 30 10.14 -33.54 -10.49
N HIS A 31 9.09 -32.88 -10.00
CA HIS A 31 8.48 -33.19 -8.70
C HIS A 31 6.97 -33.45 -8.77
N ASP A 32 6.57 -34.70 -8.53
CA ASP A 32 5.15 -35.11 -8.49
C ASP A 32 4.36 -34.43 -7.35
N LYS A 33 5.01 -34.15 -6.22
CA LYS A 33 4.41 -33.36 -5.11
C LYS A 33 4.01 -31.96 -5.55
N PHE A 34 4.82 -31.32 -6.39
CA PHE A 34 4.56 -29.98 -6.91
C PHE A 34 3.44 -30.01 -7.96
N LYS A 35 3.43 -31.06 -8.79
CA LYS A 35 2.34 -31.36 -9.72
C LYS A 35 0.99 -31.43 -9.00
N GLU A 36 0.92 -32.17 -7.88
CA GLU A 36 -0.29 -32.33 -7.08
C GLU A 36 -0.78 -31.00 -6.46
N VAL A 37 0.14 -30.16 -5.99
CA VAL A 37 -0.18 -28.80 -5.49
C VAL A 37 -0.73 -27.91 -6.61
N CYS A 38 -0.10 -27.90 -7.79
CA CYS A 38 -0.58 -27.15 -8.94
C CYS A 38 -1.97 -27.62 -9.41
N VAL A 39 -2.19 -28.94 -9.48
CA VAL A 39 -3.48 -29.52 -9.85
C VAL A 39 -4.55 -29.18 -8.80
N GLY A 40 -4.22 -29.29 -7.51
CA GLY A 40 -5.12 -28.94 -6.41
C GLY A 40 -5.53 -27.47 -6.43
N LEU A 41 -4.59 -26.56 -6.68
CA LEU A 41 -4.86 -25.14 -6.83
C LEU A 41 -5.73 -24.84 -8.07
N ALA A 42 -5.39 -25.42 -9.23
CA ALA A 42 -6.17 -25.25 -10.45
C ALA A 42 -7.62 -25.75 -10.29
N GLN A 43 -7.80 -26.91 -9.65
CA GLN A 43 -9.12 -27.46 -9.37
C GLN A 43 -9.89 -26.63 -8.33
N ARG A 44 -9.23 -26.14 -7.27
CA ARG A 44 -9.85 -25.26 -6.28
C ARG A 44 -10.33 -23.96 -6.91
N MET A 45 -9.54 -23.38 -7.80
CA MET A 45 -9.93 -22.17 -8.54
C MET A 45 -11.13 -22.44 -9.44
N HIS A 46 -11.14 -23.55 -10.19
CA HIS A 46 -12.31 -23.92 -10.99
C HIS A 46 -13.57 -24.13 -10.16
N ARG A 47 -13.44 -24.70 -8.96
CA ARG A 47 -14.58 -24.86 -8.02
C ARG A 47 -15.04 -23.51 -7.48
N VAL A 48 -14.14 -22.58 -7.21
CA VAL A 48 -14.47 -21.22 -6.74
C VAL A 48 -15.14 -20.42 -7.86
N ASP A 49 -14.59 -20.46 -9.08
CA ASP A 49 -15.16 -19.78 -10.25
C ASP A 49 -16.54 -20.34 -10.61
N ALA A 50 -16.69 -21.68 -10.57
CA ALA A 50 -17.99 -22.34 -10.75
C ALA A 50 -18.99 -21.88 -9.68
N ARG A 51 -18.59 -21.85 -8.40
CA ARG A 51 -19.45 -21.39 -7.28
C ARG A 51 -19.83 -19.91 -7.38
N LEU A 52 -18.90 -19.06 -7.84
CA LEU A 52 -19.16 -17.64 -8.04
C LEU A 52 -20.12 -17.41 -9.21
N ARG A 53 -19.89 -18.09 -10.33
CA ARG A 53 -20.79 -18.05 -11.50
C ARG A 53 -22.19 -18.51 -11.16
N THR A 54 -22.35 -19.60 -10.39
CA THR A 54 -23.67 -20.09 -9.98
C THR A 54 -24.36 -19.18 -8.95
N ARG A 55 -23.60 -18.40 -8.16
CA ARG A 55 -24.19 -17.40 -7.25
C ARG A 55 -24.59 -16.11 -7.94
N LEU A 56 -23.92 -15.76 -9.04
CA LEU A 56 -24.15 -14.54 -9.81
C LEU A 56 -25.09 -14.75 -11.01
N SER A 57 -25.32 -15.99 -11.44
CA SER A 57 -26.24 -16.35 -12.51
C SER A 57 -27.29 -17.34 -12.01
N THR A 58 -28.58 -17.05 -12.23
CA THR A 58 -29.74 -17.92 -11.93
C THR A 58 -29.76 -19.23 -12.76
N ALA A 59 -28.72 -19.49 -13.57
CA ALA A 59 -28.65 -20.64 -14.44
C ALA A 59 -27.87 -21.78 -13.76
N GLU A 60 -28.61 -22.83 -13.36
CA GLU A 60 -28.06 -24.14 -13.01
C GLU A 60 -27.43 -24.78 -14.26
N ARG A 61 -26.18 -24.43 -14.55
CA ARG A 61 -25.34 -25.25 -15.42
C ARG A 61 -24.31 -25.96 -14.58
N GLU A 62 -24.57 -27.24 -14.39
CA GLU A 62 -23.66 -28.22 -13.81
C GLU A 62 -22.39 -28.25 -14.66
N LEU A 63 -21.37 -27.51 -14.22
CA LEU A 63 -20.07 -27.49 -14.86
C LEU A 63 -19.40 -28.83 -14.57
N LYS A 64 -19.60 -29.80 -15.48
CA LYS A 64 -18.93 -31.10 -15.45
C LYS A 64 -17.43 -30.87 -15.63
N ILE A 65 -16.72 -30.81 -14.51
CA ILE A 65 -15.25 -30.70 -14.45
C ILE A 65 -14.68 -31.99 -15.04
N ARG A 66 -14.33 -31.97 -16.32
CA ARG A 66 -13.47 -33.01 -16.90
C ARG A 66 -12.11 -32.90 -16.19
N PRO A 67 -11.54 -34.00 -15.65
CA PRO A 67 -10.15 -33.96 -15.21
C PRO A 67 -9.31 -33.59 -16.44
N LEU A 68 -8.76 -32.38 -16.42
CA LEU A 68 -8.00 -31.82 -17.52
C LEU A 68 -6.68 -32.60 -17.58
N ASN A 69 -6.34 -33.10 -18.76
CA ASN A 69 -5.05 -33.73 -19.10
C ASN A 69 -3.93 -33.08 -18.28
N ASP A 70 -3.32 -33.85 -17.37
CA ASP A 70 -2.39 -33.42 -16.32
C ASP A 70 -1.39 -32.34 -16.78
N ALA A 71 -0.92 -32.44 -18.03
CA ALA A 71 -0.01 -31.48 -18.63
C ALA A 71 -0.56 -30.04 -18.67
N ARG A 72 -1.84 -29.83 -19.01
CA ARG A 72 -2.46 -28.48 -19.05
C ARG A 72 -2.76 -27.94 -17.66
N ALA A 73 -3.16 -28.80 -16.72
CA ALA A 73 -3.39 -28.39 -15.34
C ALA A 73 -2.08 -27.91 -14.68
N VAL A 74 -0.98 -28.58 -15.00
CA VAL A 74 0.37 -28.20 -14.57
C VAL A 74 0.81 -26.86 -15.14
N GLU A 75 0.63 -26.64 -16.45
CA GLU A 75 1.03 -25.37 -17.08
C GLU A 75 0.26 -24.16 -16.53
N ASN A 76 -1.05 -24.31 -16.34
CA ASN A 76 -1.90 -23.28 -15.76
C ASN A 76 -1.57 -23.06 -14.28
N GLY A 77 -1.36 -24.14 -13.53
CA GLY A 77 -0.97 -24.08 -12.11
C GLY A 77 0.39 -23.41 -11.91
N ALA A 78 1.37 -23.69 -12.77
CA ALA A 78 2.69 -23.04 -12.75
C ALA A 78 2.58 -21.53 -13.04
N THR A 79 1.78 -21.14 -14.04
CA THR A 79 1.58 -19.73 -14.36
C THR A 79 0.94 -18.97 -13.20
N LEU A 80 -0.13 -19.52 -12.61
CA LEU A 80 -0.80 -18.94 -11.45
C LEU A 80 0.10 -18.84 -10.22
N LEU A 81 0.89 -19.88 -9.93
CA LEU A 81 1.77 -19.86 -8.76
C LEU A 81 2.90 -18.83 -8.93
N SER A 82 3.41 -18.66 -10.16
CA SER A 82 4.39 -17.62 -10.48
C SER A 82 3.82 -16.21 -10.32
N GLU A 83 2.59 -16.00 -10.75
CA GLU A 83 1.89 -14.72 -10.66
C GLU A 83 1.52 -14.39 -9.20
N ALA A 84 1.01 -15.38 -8.45
CA ALA A 84 0.73 -15.26 -7.03
C ALA A 84 2.00 -14.95 -6.21
N PHE A 85 3.15 -15.52 -6.59
CA PHE A 85 4.43 -15.21 -5.95
C PHE A 85 4.84 -13.75 -6.17
N VAL A 86 4.75 -13.26 -7.42
CA VAL A 86 5.07 -11.85 -7.75
C VAL A 86 4.13 -10.89 -7.00
N PHE A 87 2.83 -11.15 -7.01
CA PHE A 87 1.85 -10.36 -6.29
C PHE A 87 2.03 -10.46 -4.78
N GLY A 88 2.39 -11.62 -4.25
CA GLY A 88 2.66 -11.82 -2.83
C GLY A 88 3.84 -10.98 -2.36
N VAL A 89 4.97 -11.04 -3.07
CA VAL A 89 6.17 -10.25 -2.74
C VAL A 89 5.89 -8.76 -2.89
N THR A 90 5.34 -8.34 -4.02
CA THR A 90 5.04 -6.92 -4.29
C THR A 90 4.02 -6.37 -3.31
N GLY A 91 2.93 -7.10 -3.10
CA GLY A 91 1.86 -6.72 -2.16
C GLY A 91 2.36 -6.67 -0.72
N SER A 92 3.22 -7.60 -0.29
CA SER A 92 3.80 -7.58 1.05
C SER A 92 4.66 -6.34 1.28
N VAL A 93 5.49 -5.95 0.30
CA VAL A 93 6.30 -4.72 0.40
C VAL A 93 5.40 -3.49 0.49
N VAL A 94 4.37 -3.38 -0.36
CA VAL A 94 3.44 -2.25 -0.36
C VAL A 94 2.66 -2.18 0.97
N VAL A 95 2.14 -3.30 1.46
CA VAL A 95 1.42 -3.36 2.74
C VAL A 95 2.35 -2.97 3.89
N TRP A 96 3.57 -3.49 3.91
CA TRP A 96 4.54 -3.16 4.95
C TRP A 96 4.89 -1.67 4.94
N GLU A 97 5.15 -1.09 3.77
CA GLU A 97 5.41 0.34 3.65
C GLU A 97 4.19 1.16 4.06
N THR A 98 2.98 0.76 3.68
CA THR A 98 1.73 1.44 4.04
C THR A 98 1.52 1.45 5.55
N LEU A 99 1.73 0.30 6.22
CA LEU A 99 1.63 0.21 7.68
C LEU A 99 2.68 1.10 8.36
N ARG A 100 3.92 1.09 7.86
CA ARG A 100 5.01 1.92 8.38
C ARG A 100 4.77 3.42 8.15
N GLN A 101 4.19 3.79 7.01
CA GLN A 101 3.88 5.18 6.66
C GLN A 101 2.75 5.76 7.53
N ARG A 102 1.73 4.95 7.87
CA ARG A 102 0.64 5.37 8.76
C ARG A 102 1.13 5.86 10.12
N THR A 103 2.11 5.17 10.72
CA THR A 103 2.70 5.61 12.00
C THR A 103 3.44 6.94 11.86
N LYS A 104 4.13 7.18 10.74
CA LYS A 104 4.82 8.45 10.49
C LYS A 104 3.85 9.62 10.28
N GLU A 105 2.74 9.38 9.61
CA GLU A 105 1.74 10.42 9.36
C GLU A 105 1.07 10.90 10.66
N LEU A 106 0.76 9.97 11.58
CA LEU A 106 0.20 10.31 12.89
C LEU A 106 1.18 11.15 13.73
N ASN A 107 2.46 10.76 13.79
CA ASN A 107 3.48 11.54 14.51
C ASN A 107 3.68 12.93 13.89
N ARG A 108 3.59 13.04 12.55
CA ARG A 108 3.69 14.33 11.87
C ARG A 108 2.51 15.24 12.18
N ARG A 109 1.29 14.68 12.25
CA ARG A 109 0.09 15.44 12.67
C ARG A 109 0.20 15.91 14.12
N ASP A 110 0.71 15.07 15.01
CA ASP A 110 0.91 15.41 16.43
C ASP A 110 1.97 16.52 16.60
N GLN A 111 3.07 16.49 15.85
CA GLN A 111 4.07 17.56 15.85
C GLN A 111 3.49 18.89 15.34
N VAL A 112 2.80 18.88 14.20
CA VAL A 112 2.18 20.10 13.66
C VAL A 112 1.17 20.69 14.64
N ALA A 113 0.40 19.87 15.35
CA ALA A 113 -0.54 20.35 16.36
C ALA A 113 0.18 21.05 17.53
N LYS A 114 1.31 20.49 17.99
CA LYS A 114 2.16 21.09 19.04
C LYS A 114 2.78 22.41 18.60
N ASP A 115 3.31 22.47 17.38
CA ASP A 115 3.90 23.68 16.82
C ASP A 115 2.86 24.81 16.72
N ILE A 116 1.64 24.49 16.28
CA ILE A 116 0.53 25.45 16.23
C ILE A 116 0.23 25.98 17.64
N SER A 117 0.10 25.10 18.64
CA SER A 117 -0.20 25.53 20.01
C SER A 117 0.91 26.41 20.61
N PHE A 118 2.17 26.10 20.31
CA PHE A 118 3.33 26.85 20.81
C PHE A 118 3.40 28.25 20.18
N LEU A 119 3.24 28.34 18.86
CA LEU A 119 3.20 29.62 18.16
C LEU A 119 2.04 30.49 18.62
N GLN A 120 0.87 29.90 18.90
CA GLN A 120 -0.25 30.63 19.48
C GLN A 120 0.09 31.20 20.87
N SER A 121 0.77 30.44 21.74
CA SER A 121 1.20 30.96 23.04
C SER A 121 2.23 32.09 22.93
N GLU A 122 3.21 32.00 22.02
CA GLU A 122 4.18 33.09 21.81
C GLU A 122 3.48 34.36 21.29
N ILE A 123 2.51 34.22 20.39
CA ILE A 123 1.73 35.37 19.89
C ILE A 123 0.94 36.01 21.04
N GLU A 124 0.32 35.21 21.91
CA GLU A 124 -0.43 35.69 23.07
C GLU A 124 0.49 36.45 24.05
N GLU A 125 1.67 35.90 24.35
CA GLU A 125 2.68 36.53 25.21
C GLU A 125 3.23 37.82 24.61
N LEU A 126 3.60 37.83 23.33
CA LEU A 126 4.06 39.02 22.61
C LEU A 126 2.98 40.10 22.60
N ARG A 127 1.72 39.72 22.39
CA ARG A 127 0.58 40.65 22.42
C ARG A 127 0.38 41.24 23.81
N ALA A 128 0.51 40.42 24.86
CA ALA A 128 0.45 40.89 26.25
C ALA A 128 1.61 41.84 26.58
N ALA A 129 2.84 41.55 26.11
CA ALA A 129 4.00 42.40 26.30
C ALA A 129 3.87 43.75 25.57
N LEU A 130 3.32 43.75 24.35
CA LEU A 130 3.03 44.97 23.59
C LEU A 130 1.99 45.84 24.31
N LEU A 131 0.87 45.25 24.75
CA LEU A 131 -0.16 45.95 25.53
C LEU A 131 0.40 46.50 26.86
N ALA A 132 1.34 45.80 27.49
CA ALA A 132 2.02 46.26 28.69
C ALA A 132 3.04 47.38 28.43
N ALA A 133 3.58 47.49 27.20
CA ALA A 133 4.51 48.53 26.79
C ALA A 133 3.82 49.83 26.29
N GLU A 134 2.58 49.74 25.79
CA GLU A 134 1.76 50.91 25.41
C GLU A 134 1.60 52.00 26.51
N PRO A 135 1.40 51.69 27.80
CA PRO A 135 1.30 52.73 28.83
C PRO A 135 2.62 53.49 29.07
N GLU A 136 3.78 52.95 28.68
CA GLU A 136 5.07 53.64 28.83
C GLU A 136 5.36 54.60 27.67
N THR A 137 4.97 54.25 26.45
CA THR A 137 5.15 55.12 25.27
C THR A 137 4.20 56.32 25.29
N GLU A 138 2.98 56.16 25.78
CA GLU A 138 2.03 57.27 25.97
C GLU A 138 2.50 58.24 27.06
N ARG A 139 3.13 57.74 28.14
CA ARG A 139 3.74 58.55 29.20
C ARG A 139 5.03 59.24 28.78
N ALA A 140 5.82 58.63 27.88
CA ALA A 140 7.01 59.25 27.30
C ALA A 140 6.64 60.36 26.31
N SER A 141 5.62 60.14 25.46
CA SER A 141 5.08 61.16 24.55
C SER A 141 4.49 62.36 25.30
N LYS A 142 3.73 62.13 26.38
CA LYS A 142 3.13 63.20 27.20
C LYS A 142 4.16 63.98 28.05
N LYS A 143 5.36 63.43 28.29
CA LYS A 143 6.49 64.11 28.93
C LYS A 143 7.36 64.90 27.95
N GLN A 144 7.23 64.69 26.64
CA GLN A 144 8.04 65.36 25.62
C GLN A 144 7.36 66.58 25.01
N ASP A 145 6.10 66.85 25.37
CA ASP A 145 5.37 68.07 25.01
C ASP A 145 5.12 69.07 26.17
N PRO A 146 6.14 69.45 26.99
CA PRO A 146 6.11 70.70 27.74
C PRO A 146 6.89 71.77 26.97
N GLN A 147 6.13 72.74 26.43
CA GLN A 147 6.55 73.99 25.80
C GLN A 147 7.05 73.93 24.34
N LYS A 148 6.16 74.37 23.44
CA LYS A 148 6.43 75.60 22.68
C LYS A 148 5.15 76.37 22.37
#